data_AF-I1VAT4-F1
#
_entry.id   AF-I1VAT4-F1
#
_cell.length_a   1.000
_cell.length_b   1.000
_cell.length_c   1.000
_cell.angle_alpha   90.00
_cell.angle_beta   90.00
_cell.angle_gamma   90.00
#
_symmetry.space_group_name_H-M   'P 1'
#
loop_
_entity.id
_entity.type
_entity.pdbx_description
1 polymer ?
#
loop_
_entity_poly.entity_id
_entity_poly.type
_entity_poly.pdbx_seq_one_letter_code
_entity_poly.pdbx_strand_id
1 'polypeptide(L)'
;QQANTLLKNDKMAKGEASGEILNNTGTMEYQKASRQLSVSFRNMQLRKIKRAEKKGTESVMDEKFSLLFQSKFSVGGGELVFQVWTLSLPVVVIVHGNQEPHAWATVTWDNAFAEPGRTPFVVPEKVPWGQVAETLSTKFRSATGRALTESNQRFLASKAFRNPNLQLPLVGPEAANLMLTWSQFCKEPLPERNFTFWEWFYALMKLTREHLRAPWMDNTIVGFIGRKQTEDLLKQCLRGTFMLRFSDSELGGVTIAWVGDNSEVFMLQPFTSKDFAIRTL
;
A
#
# COMPACT_ATOMS: atom_id res chain seq x y z
N GLN A 1 -4.99 8.07 19.97
CA GLN A 1 -5.11 8.54 21.38
C GLN A 1 -6.18 7.76 22.15
N GLN A 2 -7.45 7.77 21.72
CA GLN A 2 -8.54 7.06 22.42
C GLN A 2 -8.29 5.56 22.62
N ALA A 3 -7.76 4.86 21.61
CA ALA A 3 -7.38 3.44 21.74
C ALA A 3 -6.31 3.21 22.84
N ASN A 4 -5.37 4.15 23.00
CA ASN A 4 -4.35 4.06 24.06
C ASN A 4 -4.96 4.27 25.45
N THR A 5 -5.92 5.18 25.56
CA THR A 5 -6.67 5.40 26.82
C THR A 5 -7.52 4.18 27.17
N LEU A 6 -8.18 3.56 26.19
CA LEU A 6 -8.96 2.35 26.38
C LEU A 6 -8.10 1.21 26.93
N LEU A 7 -6.91 0.99 26.36
CA LEU A 7 -5.98 -0.04 26.86
C LEU A 7 -5.49 0.20 28.28
N LYS A 8 -5.35 1.46 28.71
CA LYS A 8 -4.86 1.80 30.05
C LYS A 8 -5.94 1.73 31.12
N ASN A 9 -7.16 2.14 30.79
CA ASN A 9 -8.22 2.38 31.79
C ASN A 9 -9.39 1.39 31.70
N ASP A 10 -9.39 0.50 30.69
CA ASP A 10 -10.42 -0.50 30.37
C ASP A 10 -11.86 0.08 30.28
N LYS A 11 -11.94 1.40 30.12
CA LYS A 11 -13.17 2.19 30.03
C LYS A 11 -12.92 3.36 29.09
N MET A 12 -13.72 3.45 28.03
CA MET A 12 -13.90 4.70 27.30
C MET A 12 -14.98 5.53 27.99
N ALA A 13 -14.73 6.82 28.18
CA ALA A 13 -15.77 7.74 28.60
C ALA A 13 -16.90 7.74 27.55
N LYS A 14 -18.15 7.58 28.00
CA LYS A 14 -19.32 7.56 27.12
C LYS A 14 -19.38 8.88 26.32
N GLY A 15 -19.41 8.79 25.00
CA GLY A 15 -19.58 9.95 24.10
C GLY A 15 -18.31 10.52 23.48
N GLU A 16 -17.13 9.95 23.76
CA GLU A 16 -15.86 10.48 23.23
C GLU A 16 -15.45 9.94 21.85
N ALA A 17 -16.23 9.10 21.17
CA ALA A 17 -15.79 8.53 19.89
C ALA A 17 -15.42 9.60 18.85
N SER A 18 -14.29 9.43 18.16
CA SER A 18 -13.89 10.29 17.05
C SER A 18 -14.89 10.24 15.90
N GLY A 19 -15.48 9.08 15.62
CA GLY A 19 -16.39 8.86 14.50
C GLY A 19 -17.83 8.61 14.93
N GLU A 20 -18.78 9.02 14.10
CA GLU A 20 -20.18 8.63 14.21
C GLU A 20 -20.52 7.66 13.07
N ILE A 21 -20.94 6.44 13.42
CA ILE A 21 -21.24 5.37 12.48
C ILE A 21 -22.71 4.99 12.59
N LEU A 22 -23.42 4.97 11.46
CA LEU A 22 -24.78 4.46 11.32
C LEU A 22 -24.77 2.94 11.14
N ASN A 23 -25.85 2.27 11.55
CA ASN A 23 -26.01 0.82 11.42
C ASN A 23 -24.89 0.01 12.11
N ASN A 24 -24.42 0.51 13.26
CA ASN A 24 -23.28 0.01 14.02
C ASN A 24 -23.63 -0.96 15.16
N THR A 25 -24.90 -1.38 15.26
CA THR A 25 -25.38 -2.35 16.25
C THR A 25 -25.89 -3.59 15.53
N GLY A 26 -25.57 -4.77 16.07
CA GLY A 26 -26.01 -6.05 15.52
C GLY A 26 -26.15 -7.11 16.59
N THR A 27 -27.01 -8.07 16.35
CA THR A 27 -27.24 -9.22 17.24
C THR A 27 -26.31 -10.36 16.83
N MET A 28 -25.66 -11.00 17.80
CA MET A 28 -24.88 -12.21 17.52
C MET A 28 -25.82 -13.40 17.29
N GLU A 29 -25.57 -14.14 16.22
CA GLU A 29 -26.35 -15.29 15.80
C GLU A 29 -25.47 -16.55 15.86
N TYR A 30 -26.03 -17.62 16.45
CA TYR A 30 -25.36 -18.91 16.51
C TYR A 30 -25.72 -19.76 15.30
N GLN A 31 -24.72 -20.03 14.47
CA GLN A 31 -24.85 -20.90 13.32
C GLN A 31 -24.54 -22.34 13.73
N LYS A 32 -25.58 -23.18 13.82
CA LYS A 32 -25.47 -24.57 14.27
C LYS A 32 -24.53 -25.42 13.41
N ALA A 33 -24.53 -25.21 12.09
CA ALA A 33 -23.73 -26.01 11.16
C ALA A 33 -22.21 -25.79 11.33
N SER A 34 -21.78 -24.53 11.47
CA SER A 34 -20.37 -24.16 11.68
C SER A 34 -19.97 -24.10 13.14
N ARG A 35 -20.94 -24.21 14.07
CA ARG A 35 -20.78 -23.98 15.52
C ARG A 35 -20.18 -22.62 15.86
N GLN A 36 -20.48 -21.60 15.07
CA GLN A 36 -19.96 -20.25 15.24
C GLN A 36 -21.02 -19.30 15.79
N LEU A 37 -20.67 -18.54 16.82
CA LEU A 37 -21.42 -17.36 17.25
C LEU A 37 -20.81 -16.14 16.56
N SER A 38 -21.58 -15.44 15.73
CA SER A 38 -21.06 -14.34 14.91
C SER A 38 -22.08 -13.24 14.70
N VAL A 39 -21.62 -12.04 14.39
CA VAL A 39 -22.46 -10.89 13.98
C VAL A 39 -21.87 -10.32 12.69
N SER A 40 -22.73 -9.96 11.74
CA SER A 40 -22.32 -9.41 10.43
C SER A 40 -22.81 -7.98 10.26
N PHE A 41 -21.87 -7.05 10.13
CA PHE A 41 -22.16 -5.63 9.91
C PHE A 41 -22.04 -5.30 8.42
N ARG A 42 -23.14 -5.42 7.66
CA ARG A 42 -23.12 -5.26 6.18
C ARG A 42 -23.30 -3.84 5.69
N ASN A 43 -24.01 -3.01 6.45
CA ASN A 43 -24.48 -1.69 6.01
C ASN A 43 -23.97 -0.53 6.90
N MET A 44 -22.83 -0.70 7.57
CA MET A 44 -22.24 0.37 8.37
C MET A 44 -21.85 1.56 7.50
N GLN A 45 -22.13 2.77 7.98
CA GLN A 45 -21.80 4.00 7.27
C GLN A 45 -21.21 5.04 8.21
N LEU A 46 -20.06 5.60 7.86
CA LEU A 46 -19.44 6.68 8.61
C LEU A 46 -20.12 8.01 8.26
N ARG A 47 -20.83 8.63 9.22
CA ARG A 47 -21.57 9.88 9.04
C ARG A 47 -20.72 11.12 9.34
N LYS A 48 -19.95 11.07 10.43
CA LYS A 48 -19.10 12.19 10.88
C LYS A 48 -17.78 11.66 11.41
N ILE A 49 -16.73 12.46 11.28
CA ILE A 49 -15.41 12.17 11.85
C ILE A 49 -14.82 13.45 12.44
N LYS A 50 -14.43 13.38 13.71
CA LYS A 50 -13.64 14.38 14.42
C LYS A 50 -12.18 14.00 14.26
N ARG A 51 -11.37 14.96 13.84
CA ARG A 51 -9.94 14.80 13.65
C ARG A 51 -9.19 15.57 14.71
N ALA A 52 -8.03 15.07 15.10
CA ALA A 52 -7.14 15.81 15.98
C ALA A 52 -6.63 17.08 15.28
N GLU A 53 -6.37 18.13 16.05
CA GLU A 53 -5.62 19.28 15.53
C GLU A 53 -4.22 18.82 15.12
N LYS A 54 -3.84 19.16 13.89
CA LYS A 54 -2.56 18.78 13.32
C LYS A 54 -1.43 19.60 13.92
N LYS A 55 -0.26 18.99 14.06
CA LYS A 55 0.98 19.71 14.36
C LYS A 55 1.96 19.58 13.20
N GLY A 56 2.54 20.71 12.76
CA GLY A 56 3.58 20.73 11.74
C GLY A 56 3.14 20.21 10.37
N THR A 57 3.89 19.26 9.80
CA THR A 57 3.75 18.74 8.43
C THR A 57 2.87 17.49 8.31
N GLU A 58 2.14 17.12 9.37
CA GLU A 58 1.31 15.90 9.40
C GLU A 58 0.15 15.96 8.40
N SER A 59 0.00 14.90 7.59
CA SER A 59 -1.10 14.78 6.64
C SER A 59 -2.36 14.26 7.34
N VAL A 60 -3.54 14.62 6.80
CA VAL A 60 -4.82 14.05 7.26
C VAL A 60 -4.81 12.52 7.08
N MET A 61 -4.01 12.06 6.11
CA MET A 61 -3.89 10.67 5.70
C MET A 61 -2.96 9.83 6.57
N ASP A 62 -2.25 10.47 7.50
CA ASP A 62 -1.43 9.79 8.50
C ASP A 62 -2.25 9.43 9.75
N GLU A 63 -3.45 10.02 9.88
CA GLU A 63 -4.32 9.82 11.02
C GLU A 63 -4.98 8.43 10.96
N LYS A 64 -4.66 7.60 11.95
CA LYS A 64 -5.15 6.23 12.08
C LYS A 64 -6.27 6.17 13.10
N PHE A 65 -7.36 5.52 12.72
CA PHE A 65 -8.51 5.20 13.56
C PHE A 65 -8.63 3.68 13.70
N SER A 66 -9.55 3.23 14.55
CA SER A 66 -9.95 1.81 14.61
C SER A 66 -11.40 1.72 14.99
N LEU A 67 -12.04 0.64 14.54
CA LEU A 67 -13.39 0.28 14.97
C LEU A 67 -13.28 -0.47 16.29
N LEU A 68 -13.95 0.07 17.32
CA LEU A 68 -14.12 -0.60 18.60
C LEU A 68 -15.39 -1.43 18.57
N PHE A 69 -15.24 -2.75 18.71
CA PHE A 69 -16.36 -3.68 18.88
C PHE A 69 -16.50 -4.00 20.35
N GLN A 70 -17.71 -3.93 20.89
CA GLN A 70 -17.99 -4.22 22.30
C GLN A 70 -19.23 -5.11 22.40
N SER A 71 -19.21 -6.04 23.36
CA SER A 71 -20.35 -6.89 23.68
C SER A 71 -20.41 -7.14 25.18
N LYS A 72 -21.62 -7.39 25.67
CA LYS A 72 -21.89 -7.76 27.06
C LYS A 72 -22.79 -8.98 27.07
N PHE A 73 -22.39 -10.02 27.79
CA PHE A 73 -23.15 -11.26 27.89
C PHE A 73 -23.00 -11.91 29.27
N SER A 74 -23.93 -12.80 29.60
CA SER A 74 -23.93 -13.53 30.87
C SER A 74 -23.75 -15.03 30.65
N VAL A 75 -23.07 -15.70 31.58
CA VAL A 75 -22.82 -17.15 31.57
C VAL A 75 -23.27 -17.74 32.91
N GLY A 76 -23.63 -19.02 32.95
CA GLY A 76 -24.03 -19.71 34.18
C GLY A 76 -25.37 -19.23 34.74
N GLY A 77 -26.38 -19.05 33.88
CA GLY A 77 -27.71 -18.60 34.35
C GLY A 77 -27.78 -17.16 34.84
N GLY A 78 -26.73 -16.35 34.61
CA GLY A 78 -26.69 -14.93 35.01
C GLY A 78 -25.67 -14.62 36.10
N GLU A 79 -25.01 -15.63 36.68
CA GLU A 79 -24.04 -15.47 37.76
C GLU A 79 -22.79 -14.68 37.34
N LEU A 80 -22.34 -14.88 36.10
CA LEU A 80 -21.16 -14.21 35.56
C LEU A 80 -21.58 -13.29 34.42
N VAL A 81 -21.22 -12.01 34.53
CA VAL A 81 -21.47 -10.99 33.50
C VAL A 81 -20.13 -10.53 32.92
N PHE A 82 -19.91 -10.81 31.64
CA PHE A 82 -18.71 -10.41 30.93
C PHE A 82 -18.96 -9.19 30.06
N GLN A 83 -18.01 -8.27 30.08
CA GLN A 83 -17.89 -7.20 29.09
C GLN A 83 -16.63 -7.48 28.29
N VAL A 84 -16.80 -7.67 26.98
CA VAL A 84 -15.69 -7.95 26.07
C VAL A 84 -15.61 -6.86 25.03
N TRP A 85 -14.40 -6.58 24.57
CA TRP A 85 -14.18 -5.64 23.50
C TRP A 85 -12.98 -6.05 22.66
N THR A 86 -12.93 -5.56 21.43
CA THR A 86 -11.77 -5.71 20.56
C THR A 86 -11.67 -4.54 19.60
N LEU A 87 -10.46 -4.28 19.12
CA LEU A 87 -10.16 -3.21 18.16
C LEU A 87 -9.89 -3.84 16.79
N SER A 88 -10.38 -3.20 15.73
CA SER A 88 -9.95 -3.55 14.37
C SER A 88 -8.48 -3.18 14.16
N LEU A 89 -7.90 -3.72 13.10
CA LEU A 89 -6.70 -3.14 12.46
C LEU A 89 -6.93 -1.65 12.14
N PRO A 90 -5.85 -0.85 12.01
CA PRO A 90 -5.98 0.57 11.74
C PRO A 90 -6.73 0.84 10.44
N VAL A 91 -7.59 1.84 10.48
CA VAL A 91 -8.32 2.38 9.34
C VAL A 91 -7.93 3.83 9.13
N VAL A 92 -7.82 4.25 7.87
CA VAL A 92 -7.60 5.65 7.50
C VAL A 92 -8.84 6.14 6.79
N VAL A 93 -9.39 7.26 7.27
CA VAL A 93 -10.62 7.84 6.72
C VAL A 93 -10.27 8.85 5.63
N ILE A 94 -10.80 8.64 4.42
CA ILE A 94 -10.72 9.58 3.29
C ILE A 94 -12.05 10.30 3.07
N VAL A 95 -11.98 11.51 2.50
CA VAL A 95 -13.16 12.26 2.03
C VAL A 95 -13.24 12.35 0.51
N HIS A 96 -12.13 12.11 -0.20
CA HIS A 96 -12.09 12.14 -1.66
C HIS A 96 -11.12 11.09 -2.22
N GLY A 97 -11.41 10.56 -3.41
CA GLY A 97 -10.66 9.44 -4.01
C GLY A 97 -9.19 9.76 -4.31
N ASN A 98 -8.83 11.02 -4.52
CA ASN A 98 -7.43 11.44 -4.71
C ASN A 98 -6.55 11.22 -3.46
N GLN A 99 -7.15 11.02 -2.28
CA GLN A 99 -6.44 10.73 -1.04
C GLN A 99 -6.11 9.24 -0.89
N GLU A 100 -6.73 8.38 -1.70
CA GLU A 100 -6.58 6.93 -1.65
C GLU A 100 -5.10 6.47 -1.68
N PRO A 101 -4.22 6.97 -2.57
CA PRO A 101 -2.81 6.56 -2.58
C PRO A 101 -2.13 6.80 -1.23
N HIS A 102 -2.33 7.97 -0.64
CA HIS A 102 -1.76 8.34 0.64
C HIS A 102 -2.34 7.52 1.80
N ALA A 103 -3.66 7.27 1.80
CA ALA A 103 -4.30 6.38 2.79
C ALA A 103 -3.66 4.99 2.78
N TRP A 104 -3.50 4.43 1.57
CA TRP A 104 -2.91 3.13 1.40
C TRP A 104 -1.44 3.08 1.80
N ALA A 105 -0.68 4.19 1.70
CA ALA A 105 0.68 4.24 2.21
C ALA A 105 0.69 3.95 3.72
N THR A 106 -0.15 4.66 4.46
CA THR A 106 -0.25 4.57 5.92
C THR A 106 -0.71 3.20 6.37
N VAL A 107 -1.75 2.65 5.72
CA VAL A 107 -2.26 1.31 6.03
C VAL A 107 -1.24 0.24 5.68
N THR A 108 -0.55 0.35 4.54
CA THR A 108 0.47 -0.63 4.13
C THR A 108 1.63 -0.65 5.12
N TRP A 109 2.13 0.53 5.50
CA TRP A 109 3.25 0.63 6.44
C TRP A 109 2.90 0.11 7.82
N ASP A 110 1.69 0.42 8.32
CA ASP A 110 1.26 -0.08 9.62
C ASP A 110 1.07 -1.60 9.64
N ASN A 111 0.36 -2.15 8.64
CA ASN A 111 0.13 -3.58 8.59
C ASN A 111 1.40 -4.40 8.36
N ALA A 112 2.40 -3.83 7.66
CA ALA A 112 3.64 -4.53 7.36
C ALA A 112 4.65 -4.51 8.52
N PHE A 113 4.71 -3.39 9.26
CA PHE A 113 5.83 -3.13 10.17
C PHE A 113 5.39 -2.90 11.63
N ALA A 114 4.14 -3.16 11.97
CA ALA A 114 3.67 -3.16 13.35
C ALA A 114 4.34 -4.27 14.17
N GLU A 115 4.97 -3.91 15.29
CA GLU A 115 5.52 -4.88 16.23
C GLU A 115 4.42 -5.57 17.06
N PRO A 116 4.55 -6.87 17.39
CA PRO A 116 3.65 -7.54 18.32
C PRO A 116 3.62 -6.86 19.69
N GLY A 117 2.42 -6.65 20.25
CA GLY A 117 2.25 -6.03 21.57
C GLY A 117 2.52 -4.52 21.64
N ARG A 118 2.75 -3.86 20.49
CA ARG A 118 2.95 -2.41 20.43
C ARG A 118 1.82 -1.62 21.09
N THR A 119 2.14 -0.40 21.52
CA THR A 119 1.11 0.62 21.75
C THR A 119 0.35 0.87 20.44
N PRO A 120 -1.00 0.97 20.45
CA PRO A 120 -1.80 1.12 19.24
C PRO A 120 -1.26 2.16 18.27
N PHE A 121 -1.17 1.75 17.01
CA PHE A 121 -0.83 2.59 15.85
C PHE A 121 0.62 3.12 15.80
N VAL A 122 1.47 2.76 16.76
CA VAL A 122 2.91 3.04 16.73
C VAL A 122 3.57 2.15 15.68
N VAL A 123 4.40 2.74 14.84
CA VAL A 123 5.11 2.06 13.76
C VAL A 123 6.55 2.60 13.68
N PRO A 124 7.51 1.80 13.21
CA PRO A 124 8.88 2.27 13.03
C PRO A 124 8.93 3.38 11.97
N GLU A 125 9.78 4.39 12.19
CA GLU A 125 10.02 5.49 11.23
C GLU A 125 10.90 5.05 10.05
N LYS A 126 11.68 3.99 10.23
CA LYS A 126 12.55 3.41 9.20
C LYS A 126 12.60 1.90 9.34
N VAL A 127 12.69 1.21 8.21
CA VAL A 127 12.65 -0.26 8.15
C VAL A 127 13.68 -0.81 7.15
N PRO A 128 14.21 -2.03 7.35
CA PRO A 128 15.14 -2.62 6.41
C PRO A 128 14.51 -2.81 5.02
N TRP A 129 15.26 -2.52 3.97
CA TRP A 129 14.77 -2.63 2.58
C TRP A 129 14.26 -4.02 2.25
N GLY A 130 14.88 -5.09 2.75
CA GLY A 130 14.40 -6.46 2.52
C GLY A 130 12.94 -6.65 2.92
N GLN A 131 12.53 -6.12 4.09
CA GLN A 131 11.14 -6.18 4.54
C GLN A 131 10.21 -5.31 3.68
N VAL A 132 10.69 -4.14 3.23
CA VAL A 132 9.94 -3.27 2.31
C VAL A 132 9.74 -3.96 0.97
N ALA A 133 10.79 -4.53 0.39
CA ALA A 133 10.74 -5.21 -0.89
C ALA A 133 9.78 -6.40 -0.87
N GLU A 134 9.79 -7.19 0.21
CA GLU A 134 8.85 -8.29 0.42
C GLU A 134 7.40 -7.78 0.53
N THR A 135 7.19 -6.70 1.29
CA THR A 135 5.88 -6.05 1.43
C THR A 135 5.35 -5.54 0.09
N LEU A 136 6.19 -4.83 -0.67
CA LEU A 136 5.86 -4.34 -2.01
C LEU A 136 5.54 -5.50 -2.95
N SER A 137 6.32 -6.58 -2.91
CA SER A 137 6.13 -7.75 -3.76
C SER A 137 4.83 -8.48 -3.44
N THR A 138 4.53 -8.67 -2.14
CA THR A 138 3.28 -9.28 -1.67
C THR A 138 2.08 -8.45 -2.09
N LYS A 139 2.14 -7.12 -1.90
CA LYS A 139 1.07 -6.21 -2.29
C LYS A 139 0.85 -6.19 -3.80
N PHE A 140 1.94 -6.14 -4.58
CA PHE A 140 1.89 -6.15 -6.04
C PHE A 140 1.32 -7.47 -6.55
N ARG A 141 1.75 -8.62 -6.00
CA ARG A 141 1.22 -9.95 -6.34
C ARG A 141 -0.27 -10.04 -6.07
N SER A 142 -0.72 -9.59 -4.91
CA SER A 142 -2.14 -9.59 -4.55
C SER A 142 -2.98 -8.80 -5.56
N ALA A 143 -2.49 -7.64 -6.01
CA ALA A 143 -3.19 -6.80 -6.98
C ALA A 143 -3.12 -7.33 -8.43
N THR A 144 -1.98 -7.89 -8.84
CA THR A 144 -1.66 -8.14 -10.26
C THR A 144 -1.53 -9.62 -10.63
N GLY A 145 -1.56 -10.52 -9.65
CA GLY A 145 -1.44 -11.97 -9.84
C GLY A 145 0.00 -12.51 -9.81
N ARG A 146 1.02 -11.68 -10.07
CA ARG A 146 2.44 -12.11 -10.11
C ARG A 146 3.31 -11.22 -9.22
N ALA A 147 4.25 -11.84 -8.51
CA ALA A 147 5.21 -11.17 -7.64
C ALA A 147 6.26 -10.36 -8.43
N LEU A 148 6.93 -9.45 -7.73
CA LEU A 148 8.06 -8.70 -8.26
C LEU A 148 9.29 -9.61 -8.31
N THR A 149 9.98 -9.62 -9.45
CA THR A 149 11.25 -10.35 -9.58
C THR A 149 12.35 -9.68 -8.78
N GLU A 150 13.47 -10.38 -8.61
CA GLU A 150 14.66 -9.82 -7.98
C GLU A 150 15.16 -8.55 -8.71
N SER A 151 15.18 -8.57 -10.05
CA SER A 151 15.55 -7.40 -10.86
C SER A 151 14.59 -6.21 -10.64
N ASN A 152 13.29 -6.47 -10.51
CA ASN A 152 12.31 -5.43 -10.19
C ASN A 152 12.58 -4.84 -8.80
N GLN A 153 12.86 -5.67 -7.80
CA GLN A 153 13.16 -5.22 -6.44
C GLN A 153 14.44 -4.39 -6.38
N ARG A 154 15.48 -4.73 -7.16
CA ARG A 154 16.71 -3.89 -7.26
C ARG A 154 16.42 -2.52 -7.85
N PHE A 155 15.62 -2.47 -8.92
CA PHE A 155 15.20 -1.21 -9.51
C PHE A 155 14.37 -0.35 -8.54
N LEU A 156 13.46 -0.97 -7.80
CA LEU A 156 12.68 -0.27 -6.79
C LEU A 156 13.56 0.28 -5.66
N ALA A 157 14.61 -0.44 -5.27
CA ALA A 157 15.58 0.01 -4.28
C ALA A 157 16.29 1.28 -4.77
N SER A 158 16.88 1.23 -5.96
CA SER A 158 17.61 2.38 -6.52
C SER A 158 16.71 3.62 -6.63
N LYS A 159 15.43 3.42 -6.98
CA LYS A 159 14.45 4.51 -7.04
C LYS A 159 14.03 5.03 -5.67
N ALA A 160 13.72 4.16 -4.71
CA ALA A 160 13.29 4.53 -3.35
C ALA A 160 14.39 5.29 -2.59
N PHE A 161 15.64 4.84 -2.72
CA PHE A 161 16.80 5.48 -2.11
C PHE A 161 17.40 6.62 -2.94
N ARG A 162 16.85 6.90 -4.12
CA ARG A 162 17.30 7.99 -5.02
C ARG A 162 18.77 7.84 -5.41
N ASN A 163 19.21 6.59 -5.53
CA ASN A 163 20.58 6.24 -5.86
C ASN A 163 20.58 5.30 -7.07
N PRO A 164 20.74 5.84 -8.30
CA PRO A 164 20.78 5.04 -9.52
C PRO A 164 21.91 4.01 -9.56
N ASN A 165 23.00 4.26 -8.81
CA ASN A 165 24.19 3.41 -8.76
C ASN A 165 24.13 2.40 -7.60
N LEU A 166 22.98 2.25 -6.95
CA LEU A 166 22.79 1.33 -5.85
C LEU A 166 22.92 -0.12 -6.34
N GLN A 167 24.09 -0.69 -6.15
CA GLN A 167 24.36 -2.10 -6.40
C GLN A 167 24.13 -2.85 -5.09
N LEU A 168 23.06 -3.64 -5.02
CA LEU A 168 22.74 -4.38 -3.82
C LEU A 168 22.59 -5.87 -4.06
N PRO A 169 23.22 -6.70 -3.22
CA PRO A 169 22.65 -7.97 -2.86
C PRO A 169 21.31 -7.70 -2.14
N LEU A 170 20.20 -8.24 -2.66
CA LEU A 170 18.90 -8.13 -1.97
C LEU A 170 18.79 -9.09 -0.76
N VAL A 171 19.79 -9.95 -0.59
CA VAL A 171 19.88 -10.96 0.47
C VAL A 171 21.25 -10.85 1.11
N GLY A 172 21.28 -10.94 2.45
CA GLY A 172 22.51 -10.92 3.24
C GLY A 172 22.60 -9.72 4.19
N PRO A 173 23.69 -9.65 4.99
CA PRO A 173 23.84 -8.62 6.03
C PRO A 173 23.88 -7.20 5.47
N GLU A 174 24.35 -7.01 4.24
CA GLU A 174 24.40 -5.70 3.59
C GLU A 174 23.01 -5.14 3.25
N ALA A 175 22.05 -6.02 2.91
CA ALA A 175 20.64 -5.63 2.68
C ALA A 175 19.95 -5.17 3.96
N ALA A 176 20.39 -5.67 5.13
CA ALA A 176 19.87 -5.28 6.43
C ALA A 176 20.32 -3.86 6.85
N ASN A 177 21.43 -3.36 6.32
CA ASN A 177 21.96 -2.03 6.63
C ASN A 177 21.20 -0.90 5.94
N LEU A 178 20.46 -1.21 4.87
CA LEU A 178 19.67 -0.22 4.13
C LEU A 178 18.30 -0.03 4.76
N MET A 179 18.17 1.07 5.48
CA MET A 179 16.95 1.45 6.16
C MET A 179 16.21 2.50 5.33
N LEU A 180 15.04 2.14 4.80
CA LEU A 180 14.16 3.10 4.13
C LEU A 180 13.31 3.81 5.17
N THR A 181 13.27 5.14 5.14
CA THR A 181 12.41 5.92 6.05
C THR A 181 10.99 6.05 5.52
N TRP A 182 10.01 6.23 6.42
CA TRP A 182 8.63 6.57 6.08
C TRP A 182 8.56 7.82 5.19
N SER A 183 9.45 8.78 5.45
CA SER A 183 9.55 10.02 4.69
C SER A 183 9.98 9.77 3.25
N GLN A 184 11.04 8.97 3.03
CA GLN A 184 11.49 8.57 1.69
C GLN A 184 10.44 7.72 0.96
N PHE A 185 9.70 6.90 1.70
CA PHE A 185 8.67 6.03 1.14
C PHE A 185 7.50 6.82 0.55
N CYS A 186 6.98 7.83 1.25
CA CYS A 186 5.70 8.44 0.87
C CYS A 186 5.51 9.94 1.21
N LYS A 187 6.54 10.64 1.69
CA LYS A 187 6.45 12.09 2.01
C LYS A 187 7.28 12.94 1.09
N GLU A 188 8.53 12.55 0.90
CA GLU A 188 9.46 13.32 0.09
C GLU A 188 9.28 12.96 -1.39
N PRO A 189 9.15 13.95 -2.27
CA PRO A 189 9.04 13.70 -3.70
C PRO A 189 10.32 13.08 -4.26
N LEU A 190 10.17 12.30 -5.33
CA LEU A 190 11.32 11.79 -6.08
C LEU A 190 12.06 12.96 -6.76
N PRO A 191 13.39 12.84 -7.01
CA PRO A 191 14.17 13.87 -7.68
C PRO A 191 13.53 14.28 -9.02
N GLU A 192 13.40 15.60 -9.23
CA GLU A 192 12.79 16.20 -10.42
C GLU A 192 11.32 15.79 -10.67
N ARG A 193 10.63 15.28 -9.63
CA ARG A 193 9.21 14.92 -9.68
C ARG A 193 8.44 15.66 -8.60
N ASN A 194 7.12 15.72 -8.79
CA ASN A 194 6.16 16.27 -7.84
C ASN A 194 5.38 15.18 -7.09
N PHE A 195 5.81 13.92 -7.21
CA PHE A 195 5.20 12.76 -6.57
C PHE A 195 6.25 11.93 -5.83
N THR A 196 5.80 11.20 -4.83
CA THR A 196 6.61 10.35 -3.96
C THR A 196 6.86 8.97 -4.58
N PHE A 197 7.77 8.19 -3.98
CA PHE A 197 8.00 6.81 -4.41
C PHE A 197 6.72 5.97 -4.34
N TRP A 198 5.98 6.07 -3.24
CA TRP A 198 4.75 5.32 -3.07
C TRP A 198 3.65 5.68 -4.05
N GLU A 199 3.42 6.96 -4.33
CA GLU A 199 2.40 7.39 -5.30
C GLU A 199 2.69 6.81 -6.69
N TRP A 200 3.95 6.85 -7.11
CA TRP A 200 4.40 6.24 -8.35
C TRP A 200 4.19 4.73 -8.37
N PHE A 201 4.63 4.02 -7.33
CA PHE A 201 4.46 2.57 -7.24
C PHE A 201 2.97 2.16 -7.21
N TYR A 202 2.15 2.89 -6.44
CA TYR A 202 0.71 2.66 -6.33
C TYR A 202 0.01 2.87 -7.68
N ALA A 203 0.34 3.94 -8.40
CA ALA A 203 -0.25 4.22 -9.71
C ALA A 203 0.08 3.12 -10.72
N LEU A 204 1.31 2.60 -10.74
CA LEU A 204 1.70 1.48 -11.59
C LEU A 204 1.00 0.17 -11.21
N MET A 205 0.87 -0.10 -9.90
CA MET A 205 0.14 -1.27 -9.42
C MET A 205 -1.34 -1.19 -9.83
N LYS A 206 -1.96 0.00 -9.74
CA LYS A 206 -3.34 0.24 -10.16
C LYS A 206 -3.52 0.05 -11.67
N LEU A 207 -2.67 0.70 -12.48
CA LEU A 207 -2.64 0.52 -13.94
C LEU A 207 -2.51 -0.95 -14.33
N THR A 208 -1.58 -1.66 -13.68
CA THR A 208 -1.32 -3.07 -13.97
C THR A 208 -2.51 -3.94 -13.60
N ARG A 209 -3.12 -3.72 -12.43
CA ARG A 209 -4.33 -4.43 -12.01
C ARG A 209 -5.49 -4.23 -12.98
N GLU A 210 -5.69 -3.01 -13.45
CA GLU A 210 -6.89 -2.62 -14.21
C GLU A 210 -6.77 -2.92 -15.71
N HIS A 211 -5.57 -2.77 -16.29
CA HIS A 211 -5.39 -2.83 -17.76
C HIS A 211 -4.34 -3.82 -18.22
N LEU A 212 -3.32 -4.14 -17.41
CA LEU A 212 -2.15 -4.90 -17.85
C LEU A 212 -1.97 -6.24 -17.11
N ARG A 213 -3.02 -6.75 -16.49
CA ARG A 213 -2.93 -7.94 -15.62
C ARG A 213 -2.50 -9.19 -16.41
N ALA A 214 -3.15 -9.46 -17.54
CA ALA A 214 -2.81 -10.60 -18.40
C ALA A 214 -1.35 -10.55 -18.90
N PRO A 215 -0.90 -9.49 -19.60
CA PRO A 215 0.49 -9.43 -20.08
C PRO A 215 1.53 -9.40 -18.94
N TRP A 216 1.16 -8.85 -17.76
CA TRP A 216 2.01 -8.99 -16.57
C TRP A 216 2.12 -10.44 -16.11
N MET A 217 1.03 -11.20 -16.02
CA MET A 217 1.09 -12.61 -15.62
C MET A 217 1.87 -13.46 -16.63
N ASP A 218 1.76 -13.15 -17.92
CA ASP A 218 2.44 -13.86 -19.02
C ASP A 218 3.93 -13.50 -19.16
N ASN A 219 4.44 -12.62 -18.29
CA ASN A 219 5.83 -12.17 -18.29
C ASN A 219 6.26 -11.45 -19.58
N THR A 220 5.31 -10.82 -20.29
CA THR A 220 5.58 -10.06 -21.52
C THR A 220 5.90 -8.58 -21.25
N ILE A 221 5.66 -8.11 -20.03
CA ILE A 221 6.04 -6.77 -19.55
C ILE A 221 7.29 -6.89 -18.68
N VAL A 222 8.38 -6.23 -19.10
CA VAL A 222 9.60 -6.09 -18.30
C VAL A 222 9.32 -5.21 -17.08
N GLY A 223 8.60 -4.09 -17.29
CA GLY A 223 8.05 -3.26 -16.24
C GLY A 223 9.11 -2.39 -15.56
N PHE A 224 9.69 -2.87 -14.46
CA PHE A 224 10.60 -2.10 -13.61
C PHE A 224 12.02 -2.11 -14.16
N ILE A 225 12.30 -1.21 -15.10
CA ILE A 225 13.62 -1.01 -15.71
C ILE A 225 13.86 0.47 -16.06
N GLY A 226 15.07 0.94 -15.81
CA GLY A 226 15.46 2.32 -16.06
C GLY A 226 15.68 2.61 -17.54
N ARG A 227 15.55 3.89 -17.92
CA ARG A 227 15.74 4.35 -19.30
C ARG A 227 17.09 3.91 -19.89
N LYS A 228 18.20 4.24 -19.21
CA LYS A 228 19.55 3.89 -19.68
C LYS A 228 19.74 2.38 -19.85
N GLN A 229 19.30 1.60 -18.86
CA GLN A 229 19.37 0.14 -18.93
C GLN A 229 18.55 -0.43 -20.08
N THR A 230 17.38 0.16 -20.36
CA THR A 230 16.54 -0.21 -21.52
C THR A 230 17.29 0.05 -22.82
N GLU A 231 17.91 1.23 -22.96
CA GLU A 231 18.71 1.60 -24.14
C GLU A 231 19.88 0.65 -24.34
N ASP A 232 20.63 0.35 -23.27
CA ASP A 232 21.82 -0.52 -23.33
C ASP A 232 21.46 -1.96 -23.72
N LEU A 233 20.31 -2.48 -23.25
CA LEU A 233 19.83 -3.82 -23.62
C LEU A 233 19.34 -3.86 -25.08
N LEU A 234 18.50 -2.91 -25.50
CA LEU A 234 17.93 -2.91 -26.84
C LEU A 234 18.97 -2.68 -27.94
N LYS A 235 20.02 -1.90 -27.68
CA LYS A 235 21.14 -1.70 -28.63
C LYS A 235 21.86 -2.99 -29.02
N GLN A 236 21.78 -4.02 -28.17
CA GLN A 236 22.40 -5.33 -28.40
C GLN A 236 21.44 -6.31 -29.09
N CYS A 237 20.19 -5.91 -29.32
CA CYS A 237 19.16 -6.74 -29.91
C CYS A 237 19.01 -6.49 -31.42
N LEU A 238 18.32 -7.41 -32.10
CA LEU A 238 17.98 -7.28 -33.51
C LEU A 238 16.93 -6.18 -33.72
N ARG A 239 16.99 -5.54 -34.90
CA ARG A 239 16.00 -4.56 -35.37
C ARG A 239 14.56 -5.07 -35.16
N GLY A 240 13.70 -4.17 -34.66
CA GLY A 240 12.29 -4.48 -34.40
C GLY A 240 12.03 -5.14 -33.05
N THR A 241 13.08 -5.50 -32.30
CA THR A 241 12.92 -5.92 -30.89
C THR A 241 12.39 -4.75 -30.07
N PHE A 242 11.36 -5.02 -29.26
CA PHE A 242 10.77 -4.03 -28.37
C PHE A 242 10.54 -4.61 -26.98
N MET A 243 10.34 -3.72 -26.00
CA MET A 243 9.91 -4.09 -24.66
C MET A 243 9.00 -3.03 -24.05
N LEU A 244 8.15 -3.47 -23.11
CA LEU A 244 7.33 -2.59 -22.30
C LEU A 244 7.98 -2.33 -20.95
N ARG A 245 8.13 -1.05 -20.60
CA ARG A 245 8.61 -0.61 -19.29
C ARG A 245 7.67 0.40 -18.68
N PHE A 246 7.67 0.46 -17.35
CA PHE A 246 6.96 1.49 -16.62
C PHE A 246 7.69 2.83 -16.72
N SER A 247 6.91 3.90 -16.85
CA SER A 247 7.42 5.26 -16.92
C SER A 247 7.99 5.69 -15.57
N ASP A 248 9.16 6.32 -15.61
CA ASP A 248 9.76 6.96 -14.44
C ASP A 248 9.20 8.36 -14.17
N SER A 249 8.64 8.97 -15.21
CA SER A 249 8.28 10.38 -15.27
C SER A 249 6.80 10.66 -15.13
N GLU A 250 5.98 9.66 -15.43
CA GLU A 250 4.54 9.78 -15.51
C GLU A 250 3.87 8.73 -14.62
N LEU A 251 3.00 9.18 -13.72
CA LEU A 251 2.28 8.32 -12.80
C LEU A 251 1.37 7.38 -13.58
N GLY A 252 1.50 6.06 -13.33
CA GLY A 252 0.67 5.08 -14.02
C GLY A 252 0.90 5.05 -15.53
N GLY A 253 2.11 5.41 -15.99
CA GLY A 253 2.49 5.34 -17.40
C GLY A 253 3.24 4.05 -17.75
N VAL A 254 2.97 3.48 -18.92
CA VAL A 254 3.78 2.42 -19.55
C VAL A 254 4.27 2.91 -20.92
N THR A 255 5.53 2.69 -21.25
CA THR A 255 6.13 3.09 -22.54
C THR A 255 6.65 1.87 -23.28
N ILE A 256 6.57 1.94 -24.61
CA ILE A 256 7.15 0.96 -25.53
C ILE A 256 8.48 1.51 -26.01
N ALA A 257 9.54 0.75 -25.78
CA ALA A 257 10.88 1.03 -26.28
C ALA A 257 11.25 -0.01 -27.34
N TRP A 258 11.84 0.41 -28.46
CA TRP A 258 12.25 -0.50 -29.54
C TRP A 258 13.54 -0.06 -30.21
N VAL A 259 14.22 -1.00 -30.86
CA VAL A 259 15.41 -0.71 -31.67
C VAL A 259 15.04 -0.56 -33.15
N GLY A 260 15.41 0.56 -33.74
CA GLY A 260 15.16 0.88 -35.15
C GLY A 260 16.29 0.45 -36.09
N ASP A 261 16.27 1.00 -37.29
CA ASP A 261 17.08 0.55 -38.42
C ASP A 261 18.58 0.76 -38.24
N ASN A 262 18.96 1.84 -37.54
CA ASN A 262 20.35 2.22 -37.29
C ASN A 262 20.86 1.82 -35.89
N SER A 263 20.27 0.77 -35.28
CA SER A 263 20.51 0.40 -33.88
C SER A 263 20.21 1.51 -32.86
N GLU A 264 19.47 2.53 -33.27
CA GLU A 264 18.96 3.60 -32.42
C GLU A 264 17.76 3.10 -31.62
N VAL A 265 17.69 3.49 -30.35
CA VAL A 265 16.59 3.10 -29.46
C VAL A 265 15.59 4.24 -29.38
N PHE A 266 14.35 3.94 -29.75
CA PHE A 266 13.23 4.86 -29.68
C PHE A 266 12.33 4.50 -28.49
N MET A 267 11.67 5.51 -27.91
CA MET A 267 10.70 5.33 -26.84
C MET A 267 9.47 6.19 -27.11
N LEU A 268 8.29 5.58 -27.10
CA LEU A 268 7.04 6.33 -27.23
C LEU A 268 6.72 7.12 -25.95
N GLN A 269 5.86 8.13 -26.11
CA GLN A 269 5.21 8.75 -24.95
C GLN A 269 4.49 7.68 -24.12
N PRO A 270 4.51 7.76 -22.77
CA PRO A 270 3.83 6.79 -21.94
C PRO A 270 2.32 6.78 -22.16
N PHE A 271 1.75 5.58 -22.14
CA PHE A 271 0.31 5.32 -22.12
C PHE A 271 -0.17 5.15 -20.68
N THR A 272 -1.30 5.77 -20.36
CA THR A 272 -1.91 5.78 -19.03
C THR A 272 -3.26 5.04 -19.05
N SER A 273 -3.90 4.92 -17.88
CA SER A 273 -5.27 4.38 -17.78
C SER A 273 -6.27 5.09 -18.70
N LYS A 274 -6.06 6.39 -19.01
CA LYS A 274 -6.94 7.13 -19.92
C LYS A 274 -6.85 6.61 -21.35
N ASP A 275 -5.63 6.30 -21.80
CA ASP A 275 -5.38 5.77 -23.13
C ASP A 275 -5.93 4.34 -23.25
N PHE A 276 -5.72 3.51 -22.22
CA PHE A 276 -6.27 2.15 -22.18
C PHE A 276 -7.78 2.06 -22.05
N ALA A 277 -8.43 3.12 -21.56
CA ALA A 277 -9.89 3.23 -21.58
C ALA A 277 -10.44 3.46 -23.01
N ILE A 278 -9.63 4.06 -23.90
CA ILE A 278 -10.00 4.28 -25.30
C ILE A 278 -9.66 3.05 -26.15
N ARG A 279 -8.45 2.49 -25.95
CA ARG A 279 -7.96 1.34 -26.69
C ARG A 279 -7.05 0.49 -25.81
N THR A 280 -7.38 -0.79 -25.69
CA THR A 280 -6.54 -1.75 -24.97
C THR A 280 -5.14 -1.83 -25.58
N LEU A 281 -4.16 -2.24 -24.76
CA LEU A 281 -2.78 -2.48 -25.22
C LEU A 281 -2.73 -3.42 -26.43
#